data_AF-A0A3S1FE39-F1
#
_entry.id   AF-A0A3S1FE39-F1
#
_cell.length_a   1.000
_cell.length_b   1.000
_cell.length_c   1.000
_cell.angle_alpha   90.00
_cell.angle_beta   90.00
_cell.angle_gamma   90.00
#
_symmetry.space_group_name_H-M   'P 1'
#
loop_
_entity.id
_entity.type
_entity.pdbx_description
1 polymer ?
#
loop_
_entity_poly.entity_id
_entity_poly.type
_entity_poly.pdbx_seq_one_letter_code
_entity_poly.pdbx_strand_id
1 'polypeptide(L)'
;LKEAGLENGFKATLKLPPPAYARLGGEIIASQLRDVGIDLEIIPVEWAQWLDQVFTKKDYDLTIVSHTEPNDIDIYSRKDYYFNYDNPAFDKVIADLGVTSDEAKRKELLGQAQKILADDAVVGFLYELPKVGVWDAKLQGLWENAPIQANDLTKVKWSE
;
A
#
# COMPACT_ATOMS: atom_id res chain seq x y z
N LEU A 1 -14.02 4.27 -18.09
CA LEU A 1 -13.55 3.60 -19.35
C LEU A 1 -14.02 4.30 -20.61
N LYS A 2 -15.33 4.49 -20.82
CA LYS A 2 -15.86 5.19 -22.01
C LYS A 2 -15.27 6.60 -22.20
N GLU A 3 -15.27 7.43 -21.16
CA GLU A 3 -14.68 8.79 -21.19
C GLU A 3 -13.16 8.76 -21.47
N ALA A 4 -12.49 7.67 -21.09
CA ALA A 4 -11.07 7.44 -21.36
C ALA A 4 -10.81 6.80 -22.73
N GLY A 5 -11.84 6.58 -23.57
CA GLY A 5 -11.71 5.95 -24.89
C GLY A 5 -11.49 4.44 -24.86
N LEU A 6 -11.64 3.79 -23.70
CA LEU A 6 -11.42 2.34 -23.49
C LEU A 6 -12.75 1.58 -23.36
N GLU A 7 -13.75 1.96 -24.15
CA GLU A 7 -15.11 1.42 -24.04
C GLU A 7 -15.23 -0.08 -24.32
N ASN A 8 -14.28 -0.64 -25.07
CA ASN A 8 -14.20 -2.09 -25.35
C ASN A 8 -13.32 -2.84 -24.34
N GLY A 9 -12.89 -2.16 -23.27
CA GLY A 9 -11.99 -2.74 -22.30
C GLY A 9 -10.54 -2.85 -22.77
N PHE A 10 -9.71 -3.50 -21.95
CA PHE A 10 -8.31 -3.80 -22.26
C PHE A 10 -7.81 -4.99 -21.45
N LYS A 11 -6.64 -5.49 -21.81
CA LYS A 11 -5.92 -6.54 -21.07
C LYS A 11 -4.74 -5.95 -20.31
N ALA A 12 -4.46 -6.48 -19.13
CA ALA A 12 -3.28 -6.14 -18.35
C ALA A 12 -2.83 -7.33 -17.49
N THR A 13 -1.64 -7.23 -16.92
CA THR A 13 -1.07 -8.24 -16.03
C THR A 13 -1.20 -7.86 -14.56
N LEU A 14 -1.46 -8.84 -13.71
CA LEU A 14 -1.49 -8.69 -12.25
C LEU A 14 -0.44 -9.61 -11.64
N LYS A 15 0.74 -9.06 -11.31
CA LYS A 15 1.84 -9.81 -10.70
C LYS A 15 1.63 -9.89 -9.18
N LEU A 16 1.48 -11.10 -8.65
CA LEU A 16 1.10 -11.30 -7.25
C LEU A 16 2.21 -12.04 -6.46
N PRO A 17 2.76 -11.44 -5.39
CA PRO A 17 3.66 -12.13 -4.50
C PRO A 17 2.96 -13.25 -3.69
N PRO A 18 3.71 -14.09 -2.95
CA PRO A 18 3.14 -15.23 -2.22
C PRO A 18 2.05 -14.96 -1.15
N PRO A 19 2.06 -13.85 -0.38
CA PRO A 19 1.12 -13.66 0.72
C PRO A 19 -0.36 -13.76 0.33
N ALA A 20 -1.18 -14.29 1.23
CA ALA A 20 -2.60 -14.53 0.98
C ALA A 20 -3.39 -13.25 0.63
N TYR A 21 -3.03 -12.11 1.24
CA TYR A 21 -3.65 -10.83 0.91
C TYR A 21 -3.50 -10.47 -0.58
N ALA A 22 -2.37 -10.86 -1.21
CA ALA A 22 -2.10 -10.57 -2.60
C ALA A 22 -2.76 -11.60 -3.50
N ARG A 23 -2.55 -12.91 -3.26
CA ARG A 23 -3.09 -13.97 -4.13
C ARG A 23 -4.61 -14.04 -4.09
N LEU A 24 -5.20 -14.14 -2.89
CA LEU A 24 -6.67 -14.21 -2.73
C LEU A 24 -7.33 -12.88 -3.07
N GLY A 25 -6.72 -11.75 -2.63
CA GLY A 25 -7.22 -10.43 -2.97
C GLY A 25 -7.18 -10.16 -4.48
N GLY A 26 -6.13 -10.61 -5.15
CA GLY A 26 -5.96 -10.46 -6.59
C GLY A 26 -6.97 -11.24 -7.43
N GLU A 27 -7.39 -12.43 -7.00
CA GLU A 27 -8.48 -13.18 -7.65
C GLU A 27 -9.81 -12.41 -7.60
N ILE A 28 -10.12 -11.83 -6.43
CA ILE A 28 -11.33 -11.02 -6.23
C ILE A 28 -11.26 -9.76 -7.11
N ILE A 29 -10.13 -9.04 -7.07
CA ILE A 29 -9.93 -7.82 -7.87
C ILE A 29 -10.02 -8.13 -9.36
N ALA A 30 -9.39 -9.21 -9.85
CA ALA A 30 -9.48 -9.62 -11.24
C ALA A 30 -10.91 -9.92 -11.66
N SER A 31 -11.72 -10.56 -10.79
CA SER A 31 -13.14 -10.77 -11.04
C SER A 31 -13.91 -9.46 -11.14
N GLN A 32 -13.72 -8.54 -10.20
CA GLN A 32 -14.41 -7.24 -10.18
C GLN A 32 -14.03 -6.36 -11.37
N LEU A 33 -12.76 -6.37 -11.76
CA LEU A 33 -12.26 -5.60 -12.90
C LEU A 33 -12.74 -6.18 -14.24
N ARG A 34 -12.95 -7.49 -14.32
CA ARG A 34 -13.55 -8.13 -15.50
C ARG A 34 -14.98 -7.66 -15.73
N ASP A 35 -15.77 -7.45 -14.69
CA ASP A 35 -17.16 -6.98 -14.80
C ASP A 35 -17.27 -5.59 -15.45
N VAL A 36 -16.20 -4.80 -15.42
CA VAL A 36 -16.11 -3.51 -16.09
C VAL A 36 -15.30 -3.55 -17.39
N GLY A 37 -14.88 -4.72 -17.87
CA GLY A 37 -14.17 -4.89 -19.14
C GLY A 37 -12.64 -4.84 -19.04
N ILE A 38 -12.06 -4.97 -17.85
CA ILE A 38 -10.60 -5.05 -17.66
C ILE A 38 -10.23 -6.51 -17.42
N ASP A 39 -9.60 -7.15 -18.41
CA ASP A 39 -9.22 -8.56 -18.36
C ASP A 39 -7.79 -8.71 -17.83
N LEU A 40 -7.67 -9.10 -16.56
CA LEU A 40 -6.39 -9.27 -15.89
C LEU A 40 -5.87 -10.71 -16.01
N GLU A 41 -4.65 -10.85 -16.55
CA GLU A 41 -3.86 -12.07 -16.45
C GLU A 41 -3.14 -12.11 -15.10
N ILE A 42 -3.54 -13.03 -14.21
CA ILE A 42 -2.87 -13.22 -12.92
C ILE A 42 -1.56 -13.98 -13.14
N ILE A 43 -0.45 -13.39 -12.70
CA ILE A 43 0.89 -13.97 -12.76
C ILE A 43 1.41 -14.14 -11.33
N PRO A 44 1.29 -15.34 -10.74
CA PRO A 44 1.91 -15.63 -9.46
C PRO A 44 3.43 -15.58 -9.58
N VAL A 45 4.09 -14.86 -8.68
CA VAL A 45 5.55 -14.80 -8.59
C VAL A 45 6.00 -15.12 -7.16
N GLU A 46 7.24 -15.56 -7.02
CA GLU A 46 7.90 -15.68 -5.71
C GLU A 46 8.48 -14.35 -5.25
N TRP A 47 8.69 -14.17 -3.94
CA TRP A 47 9.05 -12.86 -3.37
C TRP A 47 10.33 -12.25 -3.98
N ALA A 48 11.37 -13.07 -4.18
CA ALA A 48 12.62 -12.61 -4.80
C ALA A 48 12.41 -12.13 -6.25
N GLN A 49 11.53 -12.81 -6.99
CA GLN A 49 11.16 -12.41 -8.35
C GLN A 49 10.29 -11.14 -8.34
N TRP A 50 9.40 -11.00 -7.36
CA TRP A 50 8.64 -9.77 -7.17
C TRP A 50 9.56 -8.57 -6.92
N LEU A 51 10.57 -8.73 -6.05
CA LEU A 51 11.56 -7.68 -5.79
C LEU A 51 12.33 -7.30 -7.06
N ASP A 52 12.82 -8.27 -7.83
CA ASP A 52 13.56 -7.99 -9.06
C ASP A 52 12.67 -7.35 -10.15
N GLN A 53 11.52 -7.96 -10.45
CA GLN A 53 10.69 -7.55 -11.58
C GLN A 53 9.83 -6.33 -11.26
N VAL A 54 9.08 -6.38 -10.16
CA VAL A 54 8.11 -5.34 -9.81
C VAL A 54 8.81 -4.18 -9.12
N PHE A 55 9.54 -4.45 -8.03
CA PHE A 55 10.11 -3.39 -7.21
C PHE A 55 11.32 -2.70 -7.86
N THR A 56 12.26 -3.46 -8.41
CA THR A 56 13.48 -2.92 -9.01
C THR A 56 13.29 -2.52 -10.47
N LYS A 57 12.83 -3.45 -11.33
CA LYS A 57 12.71 -3.21 -12.78
C LYS A 57 11.43 -2.48 -13.18
N LYS A 58 10.45 -2.36 -12.27
CA LYS A 58 9.16 -1.73 -12.52
C LYS A 58 8.39 -2.35 -13.70
N ASP A 59 8.61 -3.65 -13.91
CA ASP A 59 7.97 -4.46 -14.94
C ASP A 59 6.67 -5.04 -14.35
N TYR A 60 5.58 -4.27 -14.43
CA TYR A 60 4.24 -4.68 -14.02
C TYR A 60 3.19 -3.70 -14.56
N ASP A 61 1.97 -4.17 -14.81
CA ASP A 61 0.81 -3.27 -14.96
C ASP A 61 0.13 -3.05 -13.61
N LEU A 62 -0.14 -4.15 -12.88
CA LEU A 62 -0.68 -4.12 -11.52
C LEU A 62 0.07 -5.10 -10.60
N THR A 63 0.08 -4.76 -9.31
CA THR A 63 0.57 -5.61 -8.22
C THR A 63 -0.21 -5.31 -6.95
N ILE A 64 -0.17 -6.23 -5.97
CA ILE A 64 -0.69 -6.01 -4.63
C ILE A 64 0.43 -6.26 -3.63
N VAL A 65 0.67 -5.29 -2.74
CA VAL A 65 1.64 -5.41 -1.66
C VAL A 65 1.14 -4.65 -0.44
N SER A 66 1.48 -5.15 0.75
CA SER A 66 1.31 -4.41 2.00
C SER A 66 2.59 -3.62 2.28
N HIS A 67 2.49 -2.29 2.26
CA HIS A 67 3.47 -1.41 2.92
C HIS A 67 3.21 -1.44 4.42
N THR A 68 4.26 -1.49 5.22
CA THR A 68 4.18 -1.68 6.68
C THR A 68 4.94 -0.63 7.48
N GLU A 69 5.48 0.37 6.77
CA GLU A 69 6.28 1.45 7.29
C GLU A 69 5.38 2.57 7.84
N PRO A 70 5.55 2.99 9.10
CA PRO A 70 4.77 4.10 9.66
C PRO A 70 5.24 5.45 9.12
N ASN A 71 4.31 6.39 8.91
CA ASN A 71 4.58 7.79 8.56
C ASN A 71 5.47 7.97 7.31
N ASP A 72 5.33 7.11 6.32
CA ASP A 72 6.18 7.03 5.12
C ASP A 72 5.57 7.72 3.89
N ILE A 73 4.58 8.59 4.06
CA ILE A 73 3.86 9.23 2.93
C ILE A 73 4.79 9.97 1.94
N ASP A 74 5.99 10.35 2.36
CA ASP A 74 7.02 10.91 1.47
C ASP A 74 7.47 9.95 0.37
N ILE A 75 7.22 8.65 0.52
CA ILE A 75 7.60 7.60 -0.44
C ILE A 75 7.07 7.87 -1.85
N TYR A 76 5.91 8.50 -1.96
CA TYR A 76 5.31 8.91 -3.24
C TYR A 76 6.03 10.11 -3.90
N SER A 77 6.89 10.83 -3.18
CA SER A 77 7.74 11.89 -3.75
C SER A 77 9.07 11.37 -4.29
N ARG A 78 9.39 10.09 -4.06
CA ARG A 78 10.64 9.46 -4.50
C ARG A 78 10.52 9.03 -5.97
N LYS A 79 11.12 9.82 -6.87
CA LYS A 79 11.02 9.66 -8.34
C LYS A 79 11.42 8.28 -8.85
N ASP A 80 12.42 7.66 -8.22
CA ASP A 80 12.91 6.35 -8.64
C ASP A 80 12.15 5.18 -8.01
N TYR A 81 11.12 5.44 -7.19
CA TYR A 81 10.34 4.38 -6.56
C TYR A 81 9.44 3.66 -7.55
N TYR A 82 9.01 2.45 -7.18
CA TYR A 82 8.36 1.56 -8.14
C TYR A 82 6.95 2.03 -8.54
N PHE A 83 6.31 2.93 -7.79
CA PHE A 83 5.01 3.54 -8.15
C PHE A 83 5.01 4.31 -9.46
N ASN A 84 6.18 4.66 -10.01
CA ASN A 84 6.30 5.47 -11.24
C ASN A 84 5.49 6.78 -11.19
N TYR A 85 5.38 7.37 -9.99
CA TYR A 85 4.56 8.55 -9.76
C TYR A 85 5.42 9.81 -9.66
N ASP A 86 5.00 10.86 -10.36
CA ASP A 86 5.66 12.16 -10.39
C ASP A 86 4.62 13.29 -10.39
N ASN A 87 4.51 13.99 -9.27
CA ASN A 87 3.65 15.15 -9.13
C ASN A 87 4.37 16.28 -8.36
N PRO A 88 4.77 17.38 -9.03
CA PRO A 88 5.45 18.50 -8.38
C PRO A 88 4.65 19.18 -7.27
N ALA A 89 3.31 19.15 -7.33
CA ALA A 89 2.46 19.69 -6.28
C ALA A 89 2.53 18.81 -5.01
N PHE A 90 2.53 17.49 -5.18
CA PHE A 90 2.75 16.55 -4.08
C PHE A 90 4.13 16.74 -3.45
N ASP A 91 5.19 16.82 -4.26
CA ASP A 91 6.56 17.04 -3.78
C ASP A 91 6.66 18.31 -2.92
N LYS A 92 6.00 19.38 -3.35
CA LYS A 92 5.97 20.63 -2.59
C LYS A 92 5.33 20.45 -1.22
N VAL A 93 4.20 19.75 -1.14
CA VAL A 93 3.52 19.49 0.13
C VAL A 93 4.40 18.66 1.07
N ILE A 94 5.10 17.64 0.55
CA ILE A 94 6.04 16.83 1.34
C ILE A 94 7.24 17.65 1.82
N ALA A 95 7.81 18.51 0.96
CA ALA A 95 8.91 19.40 1.35
C ALA A 95 8.50 20.38 2.47
N ASP A 96 7.33 21.00 2.34
CA ASP A 96 6.77 21.90 3.35
C ASP A 96 6.49 21.13 4.67
N LEU A 97 5.97 19.91 4.59
CA LEU A 97 5.74 19.03 5.74
C LEU A 97 7.04 18.68 6.47
N GLY A 98 8.13 18.43 5.74
CA GLY A 98 9.43 18.06 6.30
C GLY A 98 10.07 19.14 7.18
N VAL A 99 9.76 20.42 6.93
CA VAL A 99 10.31 21.56 7.70
C VAL A 99 9.31 22.16 8.71
N THR A 100 8.05 21.71 8.72
CA THR A 100 7.01 22.24 9.60
C THR A 100 7.01 21.53 10.95
N SER A 101 7.16 22.30 12.04
CA SER A 101 7.09 21.81 13.43
C SER A 101 5.70 21.97 14.07
N ASP A 102 4.90 22.92 13.62
CA ASP A 102 3.55 23.16 14.14
C ASP A 102 2.61 21.99 13.84
N GLU A 103 2.04 21.39 14.89
CA GLU A 103 1.25 20.16 14.77
C GLU A 103 -0.03 20.35 13.93
N ALA A 104 -0.72 21.48 14.10
CA ALA A 104 -1.95 21.77 13.36
C ALA A 104 -1.65 21.92 11.87
N LYS A 105 -0.57 22.62 11.53
CA LYS A 105 -0.14 22.79 10.13
C LYS A 105 0.35 21.49 9.52
N ARG A 106 1.05 20.63 10.26
CA ARG A 106 1.43 19.29 9.80
C ARG A 106 0.20 18.45 9.43
N LYS A 107 -0.85 18.48 10.25
CA LYS A 107 -2.11 17.76 9.96
C LYS A 107 -2.78 18.26 8.68
N GLU A 108 -2.80 19.58 8.46
CA GLU A 108 -3.32 20.18 7.24
C GLU A 108 -2.53 19.69 6.00
N LEU A 109 -1.20 19.73 6.06
CA LEU A 109 -0.33 19.28 4.97
C LEU A 109 -0.48 17.78 4.68
N LEU A 110 -0.59 16.94 5.72
CA LEU A 110 -0.86 15.51 5.57
C LEU A 110 -2.21 15.26 4.86
N GLY A 111 -3.26 16.00 5.25
CA GLY A 111 -4.55 15.92 4.59
C GLY A 111 -4.50 16.34 3.12
N GLN A 112 -3.72 17.38 2.79
CA GLN A 112 -3.50 17.80 1.40
C GLN A 112 -2.76 16.73 0.60
N ALA A 113 -1.69 16.16 1.16
CA ALA A 113 -0.92 15.09 0.51
C ALA A 113 -1.82 13.87 0.21
N GLN A 114 -2.61 13.42 1.19
CA GLN A 114 -3.56 12.31 1.02
C GLN A 114 -4.62 12.61 -0.03
N LYS A 115 -5.14 13.85 -0.07
CA LYS A 115 -6.12 14.25 -1.08
C LYS A 115 -5.54 14.19 -2.49
N ILE A 116 -4.32 14.68 -2.69
CA ILE A 116 -3.64 14.62 -4.00
C ILE A 116 -3.52 13.16 -4.46
N LEU A 117 -3.03 12.26 -3.59
CA LEU A 117 -2.88 10.84 -3.94
C LEU A 117 -4.22 10.16 -4.27
N ALA A 118 -5.28 10.52 -3.56
CA ALA A 118 -6.62 9.99 -3.80
C ALA A 118 -7.22 10.51 -5.12
N ASP A 119 -7.05 11.80 -5.41
CA ASP A 119 -7.54 12.42 -6.64
C ASP A 119 -6.76 11.89 -7.88
N ASP A 120 -5.45 11.66 -7.74
CA ASP A 120 -4.58 11.12 -8.80
C ASP A 120 -4.70 9.59 -8.97
N ALA A 121 -5.35 8.91 -8.02
CA ALA A 121 -5.53 7.46 -7.99
C ALA A 121 -4.22 6.66 -8.17
N VAL A 122 -3.13 7.12 -7.54
CA VAL A 122 -1.77 6.55 -7.68
C VAL A 122 -1.73 5.06 -7.31
N VAL A 123 -2.46 4.70 -6.25
CA VAL A 123 -2.71 3.32 -5.82
C VAL A 123 -4.15 3.16 -5.39
N GLY A 124 -4.68 1.94 -5.51
CA GLY A 124 -5.95 1.57 -4.89
C GLY A 124 -5.73 1.15 -3.43
N PHE A 125 -5.98 2.05 -2.48
CA PHE A 125 -5.97 1.70 -1.05
C PHE A 125 -7.14 0.74 -0.75
N LEU A 126 -6.82 -0.51 -0.41
CA LEU A 126 -7.83 -1.55 -0.23
C LEU A 126 -8.37 -1.59 1.21
N TYR A 127 -7.49 -1.73 2.20
CA TYR A 127 -7.81 -1.83 3.61
C TYR A 127 -6.53 -1.79 4.46
N GLU A 128 -6.69 -1.54 5.77
CA GLU A 128 -5.65 -1.75 6.77
C GLU A 128 -5.68 -3.21 7.25
N LEU A 129 -4.54 -3.91 7.18
CA LEU A 129 -4.45 -5.30 7.65
C LEU A 129 -4.64 -5.35 9.18
N PRO A 130 -5.63 -6.10 9.69
CA PRO A 130 -5.84 -6.18 11.12
C PRO A 130 -4.70 -6.94 11.78
N LYS A 131 -4.28 -6.49 12.97
CA LYS A 131 -3.44 -7.29 13.84
C LYS A 131 -4.27 -8.45 14.40
N VAL A 132 -3.98 -9.67 13.97
CA VAL A 132 -4.57 -10.90 14.54
C VAL A 132 -3.51 -11.61 15.36
N GLY A 133 -3.73 -11.70 16.67
CA GLY A 133 -2.84 -12.41 17.58
C GLY A 133 -3.60 -13.29 18.55
N VAL A 134 -3.02 -14.44 18.88
CA VAL A 134 -3.51 -15.37 19.89
C VAL A 134 -2.39 -15.62 20.88
N TRP A 135 -2.65 -15.41 22.16
CA TRP A 135 -1.71 -15.65 23.24
C TRP A 135 -2.43 -16.20 24.47
N ASP A 136 -1.66 -16.79 25.38
CA ASP A 136 -2.18 -17.30 26.64
C ASP A 136 -2.83 -16.18 27.46
N ALA A 137 -3.99 -16.44 28.06
CA ALA A 137 -4.72 -15.43 28.84
C ALA A 137 -3.92 -14.90 30.04
N LYS A 138 -2.92 -15.66 30.51
CA LYS A 138 -2.00 -15.23 31.56
C LYS A 138 -0.92 -14.29 31.07
N LEU A 139 -0.70 -14.16 29.76
CA LEU A 139 0.30 -13.26 29.20
C LEU A 139 -0.30 -11.85 29.06
N GLN A 140 0.26 -10.90 29.80
CA GLN A 140 -0.15 -9.49 29.81
C GLN A 140 0.92 -8.60 29.19
N GLY A 141 0.53 -7.42 28.71
CA GLY A 141 1.47 -6.37 28.27
C GLY A 141 1.87 -6.42 26.78
N LEU A 142 1.32 -7.36 26.01
CA LEU A 142 1.37 -7.30 24.55
C LEU A 142 0.59 -6.07 24.07
N TRP A 143 1.07 -5.41 23.03
CA TRP A 143 0.33 -4.31 22.42
C TRP A 143 -1.02 -4.78 21.87
N GLU A 144 -2.04 -3.94 21.98
CA GLU A 144 -3.32 -4.18 21.33
C GLU A 144 -3.21 -3.95 19.82
N ASN A 145 -2.64 -2.80 19.42
CA ASN A 145 -2.41 -2.43 18.04
C ASN A 145 -0.93 -2.66 17.62
N ALA A 146 -0.68 -2.81 16.32
CA ALA A 146 0.67 -2.94 15.77
C ALA A 146 1.00 -1.69 14.92
N PRO A 147 1.38 -0.55 15.55
CA PRO A 147 1.68 0.68 14.82
C PRO A 147 2.93 0.57 13.94
N ILE A 148 3.72 -0.50 14.12
CA ILE A 148 4.92 -0.84 13.37
C ILE A 148 4.99 -2.36 13.20
N GLN A 149 5.78 -2.84 12.24
CA GLN A 149 6.02 -4.28 12.02
C GLN A 149 6.95 -4.90 13.08
N ALA A 150 6.56 -4.84 14.36
CA ALA A 150 7.31 -5.42 15.47
C ALA A 150 6.39 -6.02 16.53
N ASN A 151 6.88 -7.08 17.17
CA ASN A 151 6.31 -7.61 18.41
C ASN A 151 7.05 -6.98 19.59
N ASP A 152 6.51 -5.88 20.12
CA ASP A 152 7.05 -5.29 21.34
C ASP A 152 6.77 -6.20 22.54
N LEU A 153 7.84 -6.67 23.18
CA LEU A 153 7.79 -7.51 24.37
C LEU A 153 8.24 -6.78 25.65
N THR A 154 8.48 -5.47 25.58
CA THR A 154 9.09 -4.69 26.67
C THR A 154 8.23 -4.65 27.94
N LYS A 155 6.90 -4.74 27.77
CA LYS A 155 5.93 -4.77 28.87
C LYS A 155 5.36 -6.16 29.13
N VAL A 156 5.81 -7.17 28.37
CA VAL A 156 5.22 -8.50 28.40
C VAL A 156 5.63 -9.26 29.66
N LYS A 157 4.64 -9.81 30.36
CA LYS A 157 4.84 -10.60 31.57
C LYS A 157 3.74 -11.65 31.75
N TRP A 158 4.06 -12.70 32.49
CA TRP A 158 3.04 -13.59 33.02
C TRP A 158 2.31 -12.91 34.19
N SER A 159 1.00 -13.05 34.23
CA SER A 159 0.21 -12.85 35.44
C SER A 159 0.33 -14.09 36.32
N GLU A 160 0.42 -13.85 37.63
CA GLU A 160 0.49 -14.89 38.66
C GLU A 160 -0.75 -15.81 38.65
#